data_AF-A0A364Y1Y0-F1
#
_entry.id   AF-A0A364Y1Y0-F1
#
_cell.length_a   1.000
_cell.length_b   1.000
_cell.length_c   1.000
_cell.angle_alpha   90.00
_cell.angle_beta   90.00
_cell.angle_gamma   90.00
#
_symmetry.space_group_name_H-M   'P 1'
#
loop_
_entity.id
_entity.type
_entity.pdbx_description
1 polymer ?
#
loop_
_entity_poly.entity_id
_entity_poly.type
_entity_poly.pdbx_seq_one_letter_code
_entity_poly.pdbx_strand_id
1 'polypeptide(L)'
;MKNTIITIVAIILLSACSKGKKIIVTNELDFARREVVSIPLKDVSKKISDFFHIEDENGEVVPMQLVEANGADADDVLLLDVAFTGKSSRSFVVVESEGKQSVEDGTFGRLVPERIDDFAWENDLVAFRTYGPEAQRLVDANEKGGTLSSGIDCWLKRVNYPIIDKWYAKYVAGGTYHKDDGEGYDPYHVGASRGCGGLGFLAGDSLFVSKNFTSHRVITNGPLRTVFELTYAPWSANGVGVEERKIITIDRGQQFCKVEAHLQTDSSLNFTVGITLHDKKGEAKLDSTTGCFRYWETIDDSSLGTAVVIDPASILRSQDFRTEKKDLSHIYVTAKHNGVLTYYPGFAWQKAGKITSKESWDKHLAEFSKRLQAPVKVSVQN
;
A
#
# COMPACT_ATOMS: atom_id res chain seq x y z
N MET A 1 67.20 40.66 6.04
CA MET A 1 65.84 40.88 6.58
C MET A 1 64.83 40.21 5.66
N LYS A 2 64.38 39.00 5.99
CA LYS A 2 63.28 38.31 5.32
C LYS A 2 62.43 37.69 6.44
N ASN A 3 61.29 38.31 6.74
CA ASN A 3 60.34 37.80 7.71
C ASN A 3 59.31 36.94 6.98
N THR A 4 59.39 35.64 7.18
CA THR A 4 58.37 34.68 6.74
C THR A 4 57.27 34.66 7.80
N ILE A 5 56.08 35.16 7.45
CA ILE A 5 54.87 35.05 8.29
C ILE A 5 54.24 33.70 7.98
N ILE A 6 54.22 32.81 8.97
CA ILE A 6 53.51 31.52 8.92
C ILE A 6 52.15 31.76 9.59
N THR A 7 51.09 31.78 8.78
CA THR A 7 49.71 31.81 9.26
C THR A 7 49.27 30.38 9.57
N ILE A 8 49.13 30.05 10.85
CA ILE A 8 48.53 28.79 11.30
C ILE A 8 47.01 28.96 11.26
N VAL A 9 46.35 28.30 10.31
CA VAL A 9 44.89 28.15 10.29
C VAL A 9 44.53 27.00 11.22
N ALA A 10 44.01 27.34 12.40
CA ALA A 10 43.45 26.37 13.33
C ALA A 10 42.09 25.89 12.79
N ILE A 11 42.07 24.67 12.22
CA ILE A 11 40.83 23.96 11.91
C ILE A 11 40.25 23.47 13.24
N ILE A 12 39.23 24.18 13.72
CA ILE A 12 38.43 23.73 14.87
C ILE A 12 37.53 22.60 14.36
N LEU A 13 37.96 21.36 14.59
CA LEU A 13 37.10 20.18 14.50
C LEU A 13 36.13 20.21 15.69
N LEU A 14 34.93 20.75 15.45
CA LEU A 14 33.77 20.50 16.32
C LEU A 14 33.33 19.05 16.13
N SER A 15 34.00 18.12 16.82
CA SER A 15 33.47 16.78 17.03
C SER A 15 32.33 16.86 18.03
N ALA A 16 31.12 17.15 17.54
CA ALA A 16 29.90 16.82 18.25
C ALA A 16 29.83 15.29 18.33
N CYS A 17 30.27 14.75 19.46
CA CYS A 17 30.22 13.33 19.75
C CYS A 17 28.76 12.95 20.04
N SER A 18 27.96 12.74 18.99
CA SER A 18 26.66 12.10 19.16
C SER A 18 26.92 10.63 19.51
N LYS A 19 26.75 10.27 20.78
CA LYS A 19 26.99 8.90 21.30
C LYS A 19 25.93 7.87 20.84
N GLY A 20 25.19 8.16 19.78
CA GLY A 20 24.11 7.35 19.25
C GLY A 20 24.49 6.71 17.92
N LYS A 21 23.95 5.52 17.63
CA LYS A 21 24.11 4.88 16.33
C LYS A 21 23.61 5.82 15.23
N LYS A 22 24.31 5.84 14.10
CA LYS A 22 23.97 6.66 12.94
C LYS A 22 23.26 5.82 11.88
N ILE A 23 22.08 6.24 11.47
CA ILE A 23 21.32 5.66 10.36
C ILE A 23 21.57 6.53 9.13
N ILE A 24 22.00 5.93 8.03
CA ILE A 24 22.15 6.60 6.73
C ILE A 24 21.24 5.91 5.73
N VAL A 25 20.40 6.72 5.09
CA VAL A 25 19.48 6.25 4.04
C VAL A 25 19.77 6.98 2.75
N THR A 26 19.78 6.26 1.63
CA THR A 26 20.23 6.80 0.34
C THR A 26 19.20 6.57 -0.76
N ASN A 27 18.88 7.65 -1.48
CA ASN A 27 18.17 7.62 -2.74
C ASN A 27 19.16 7.67 -3.90
N GLU A 28 19.21 6.60 -4.69
CA GLU A 28 20.06 6.52 -5.89
C GLU A 28 19.37 7.01 -7.16
N LEU A 29 18.04 7.20 -7.12
CA LEU A 29 17.26 7.73 -8.22
C LEU A 29 17.54 9.21 -8.39
N ASP A 30 17.45 9.71 -9.63
CA ASP A 30 17.73 11.10 -9.99
C ASP A 30 16.56 12.07 -9.72
N PHE A 31 15.46 11.58 -9.14
CA PHE A 31 14.30 12.37 -8.76
C PHE A 31 13.98 12.27 -7.27
N ALA A 32 13.25 13.27 -6.78
CA ALA A 32 12.82 13.35 -5.39
C ALA A 32 11.79 12.25 -5.03
N ARG A 33 11.84 11.76 -3.80
CA ARG A 33 10.86 10.80 -3.27
C ARG A 33 10.64 11.01 -1.78
N ARG A 34 9.46 10.64 -1.29
CA ARG A 34 9.14 10.53 0.14
C ARG A 34 8.54 9.16 0.37
N GLU A 35 9.14 8.39 1.26
CA GLU A 35 8.79 6.99 1.49
C GLU A 35 8.99 6.63 2.97
N VAL A 36 8.22 5.65 3.44
CA VAL A 36 8.42 5.04 4.75
C VAL A 36 9.52 3.98 4.62
N VAL A 37 10.71 4.27 5.16
CA VAL A 37 11.88 3.41 5.10
C VAL A 37 11.87 2.43 6.27
N SER A 38 12.01 1.14 5.97
CA SER A 38 12.13 0.08 6.97
C SER A 38 13.59 -0.23 7.29
N ILE A 39 13.92 -0.23 8.59
CA ILE A 39 15.25 -0.47 9.12
C ILE A 39 15.15 -1.66 10.08
N PRO A 40 15.96 -2.72 9.94
CA PRO A 40 15.97 -3.82 10.90
C PRO A 40 16.24 -3.29 12.31
N LEU A 41 15.33 -3.55 13.25
CA LEU A 41 15.43 -2.99 14.59
C LEU A 41 16.67 -3.48 15.32
N LYS A 42 17.11 -4.72 15.08
CA LYS A 42 18.34 -5.29 15.66
C LYS A 42 19.60 -4.48 15.37
N ASP A 43 19.62 -3.76 14.25
CA ASP A 43 20.74 -2.90 13.87
C ASP A 43 20.72 -1.58 14.66
N VAL A 44 19.54 -1.16 15.14
CA VAL A 44 19.28 0.10 15.85
C VAL A 44 19.30 -0.11 17.36
N SER A 45 18.44 -0.99 17.88
CA SER A 45 18.19 -1.22 19.30
C SER A 45 18.31 -2.71 19.66
N LYS A 46 18.47 -3.03 20.95
CA LYS A 46 18.51 -4.43 21.42
C LYS A 46 17.11 -5.02 21.54
N LYS A 47 16.12 -4.21 21.93
CA LYS A 47 14.73 -4.63 22.11
C LYS A 47 13.76 -3.57 21.61
N ILE A 48 12.58 -4.01 21.17
CA ILE A 48 11.46 -3.13 20.82
C ILE A 48 10.88 -2.37 22.01
N SER A 49 11.12 -2.87 23.23
CA SER A 49 10.72 -2.22 24.48
C SER A 49 11.61 -1.04 24.87
N ASP A 50 12.77 -0.86 24.22
CA ASP A 50 13.71 0.20 24.56
C ASP A 50 13.15 1.56 24.13
N PHE A 51 13.36 2.59 24.96
CA PHE A 51 12.90 3.94 24.68
C PHE A 51 14.00 4.74 23.99
N PHE A 52 13.70 5.18 22.76
CA PHE A 52 14.55 6.06 21.99
C PHE A 52 13.70 6.91 21.06
N HIS A 53 14.29 7.99 20.57
CA HIS A 53 13.78 8.77 19.45
C HIS A 53 14.86 8.90 18.39
N ILE A 54 14.45 9.36 17.21
CA ILE A 54 15.33 9.55 16.07
C ILE A 54 15.42 11.03 15.77
N GLU A 55 16.64 11.56 15.71
CA GLU A 55 16.92 12.95 15.32
C GLU A 55 17.49 13.01 13.91
N ASP A 56 17.09 14.02 13.14
CA ASP A 56 17.67 14.32 11.83
C ASP A 56 18.99 15.10 11.93
N GLU A 57 19.54 15.51 10.78
CA GLU A 57 20.78 16.28 10.71
C GLU A 57 20.73 17.66 11.38
N ASN A 58 19.54 18.18 11.70
CA ASN A 58 19.32 19.44 12.39
C ASN A 58 19.05 19.27 13.89
N GLY A 59 19.01 18.02 14.37
CA GLY A 59 18.62 17.69 15.75
C GLY A 59 17.10 17.71 15.97
N GLU A 60 16.30 17.73 14.89
CA GLU A 60 14.85 17.66 15.00
C GLU A 60 14.39 16.20 15.14
N VAL A 61 13.48 15.96 16.09
CA VAL A 61 12.89 14.63 16.29
C VAL A 61 11.96 14.28 15.15
N VAL A 62 12.23 13.18 14.45
CA VAL A 62 11.39 12.73 13.32
C VAL A 62 10.33 11.72 13.76
N PRO A 63 9.15 11.70 13.09
CA PRO A 63 8.17 10.65 13.32
C PRO A 63 8.76 9.26 13.04
N MET A 64 8.54 8.34 13.98
CA MET A 64 8.94 6.94 13.86
C MET A 64 7.80 6.01 14.25
N GLN A 65 7.88 4.77 13.78
CA GLN A 65 7.01 3.69 14.22
C GLN A 65 7.84 2.41 14.39
N LEU A 66 7.66 1.72 15.51
CA LEU A 66 8.18 0.38 15.71
C LEU A 66 7.10 -0.61 15.30
N VAL A 67 7.48 -1.60 14.49
CA VAL A 67 6.59 -2.68 14.08
C VAL A 67 7.22 -4.00 14.48
N GLU A 68 6.47 -4.75 15.29
CA GLU A 68 6.85 -6.10 15.70
C GLU A 68 6.70 -7.05 14.52
N ALA A 69 7.69 -7.92 14.36
CA ALA A 69 7.68 -8.95 13.34
C ALA A 69 6.62 -10.02 13.63
N ASN A 70 6.04 -10.61 12.58
CA ASN A 70 5.16 -11.77 12.74
C ASN A 70 5.89 -13.07 12.41
N GLY A 71 5.94 -13.98 13.38
CA GLY A 71 6.49 -15.32 13.22
C GLY A 71 7.96 -15.43 13.62
N ALA A 72 8.44 -16.66 13.80
CA ALA A 72 9.73 -16.96 14.42
C ALA A 72 10.97 -16.42 13.66
N ASP A 73 10.82 -16.11 12.36
CA ASP A 73 11.93 -15.76 11.46
C ASP A 73 11.88 -14.31 10.94
N ALA A 74 10.94 -13.49 11.40
CA ALA A 74 10.84 -12.10 10.97
C ALA A 74 11.57 -11.18 11.99
N ASP A 75 12.32 -10.19 11.48
CA ASP A 75 12.95 -9.17 12.33
C ASP A 75 11.97 -8.03 12.60
N ASP A 76 11.92 -7.54 13.85
CA ASP A 76 11.26 -6.28 14.17
C ASP A 76 11.85 -5.14 13.33
N VAL A 77 11.04 -4.13 13.03
CA VAL A 77 11.47 -3.01 12.18
C VAL A 77 11.19 -1.64 12.80
N LEU A 78 12.14 -0.74 12.63
CA LEU A 78 11.97 0.70 12.79
C LEU A 78 11.54 1.29 11.43
N LEU A 79 10.49 2.09 11.45
CA LEU A 79 10.01 2.84 10.29
C LEU A 79 10.29 4.33 10.46
N LEU A 80 10.80 4.95 9.40
CA LEU A 80 11.03 6.39 9.30
C LEU A 80 10.37 6.96 8.04
N ASP A 81 9.68 8.08 8.15
CA ASP A 81 9.20 8.84 6.98
C ASP A 81 10.30 9.78 6.50
N VAL A 82 10.87 9.49 5.32
CA VAL A 82 12.04 10.20 4.83
C VAL A 82 11.76 10.85 3.48
N ALA A 83 12.00 12.16 3.40
CA ALA A 83 12.01 12.92 2.16
C ALA A 83 13.43 13.07 1.60
N PHE A 84 13.57 12.79 0.31
CA PHE A 84 14.81 12.82 -0.46
C PHE A 84 14.69 13.76 -1.66
N THR A 85 15.79 14.42 -2.00
CA THR A 85 16.00 14.92 -3.37
C THR A 85 16.56 13.79 -4.26
N GLY A 86 16.80 14.06 -5.54
CA GLY A 86 17.50 13.11 -6.40
C GLY A 86 18.94 12.88 -5.95
N LYS A 87 19.43 11.64 -6.02
CA LYS A 87 20.82 11.24 -5.72
C LYS A 87 21.34 11.77 -4.37
N SER A 88 20.53 11.66 -3.32
CA SER A 88 20.84 12.21 -2.01
C SER A 88 20.82 11.15 -0.92
N SER A 89 21.61 11.38 0.13
CA SER A 89 21.53 10.64 1.39
C SER A 89 20.99 11.54 2.51
N ARG A 90 20.26 10.94 3.44
CA ARG A 90 19.87 11.55 4.73
C ARG A 90 20.54 10.79 5.86
N SER A 91 20.86 11.49 6.94
CA SER A 91 21.44 10.87 8.13
C SER A 91 20.63 11.20 9.36
N PHE A 92 20.45 10.18 10.20
CA PHE A 92 19.73 10.27 11.45
C PHE A 92 20.57 9.69 12.59
N VAL A 93 20.29 10.12 13.81
CA VAL A 93 20.93 9.63 15.02
C VAL A 93 19.88 9.00 15.94
N VAL A 94 20.22 7.84 16.50
CA VAL A 94 19.41 7.18 17.52
C VAL A 94 19.76 7.75 18.89
N VAL A 95 18.79 8.32 19.58
CA VAL A 95 18.98 8.96 20.89
C VAL A 95 18.12 8.25 21.93
N GLU A 96 18.74 7.76 23.00
CA GLU A 96 18.02 7.15 24.13
C GLU A 96 17.07 8.18 24.78
N SER A 97 15.88 7.72 25.18
CA SER A 97 14.87 8.57 25.80
C SER A 97 14.27 7.90 27.05
N GLU A 98 13.58 8.68 27.88
CA GLU A 98 12.94 8.17 29.12
C GLU A 98 11.49 7.72 28.91
N GLY A 99 10.95 7.82 27.68
CA GLY A 99 9.54 7.48 27.42
C GLY A 99 9.18 7.36 25.94
N LYS A 100 7.97 6.86 25.68
CA LYS A 100 7.44 6.70 24.31
C LYS A 100 7.13 8.06 23.69
N GLN A 101 7.54 8.24 22.44
CA GLN A 101 7.07 9.34 21.61
C GLN A 101 5.59 9.12 21.27
N SER A 102 4.74 10.08 21.60
CA SER A 102 3.36 10.11 21.12
C SER A 102 3.35 10.66 19.70
N VAL A 103 2.73 9.94 18.77
CA VAL A 103 2.52 10.38 17.39
C VAL A 103 1.07 10.06 17.05
N GLU A 104 0.38 11.01 16.41
CA GLU A 104 -0.98 10.79 15.93
C GLU A 104 -1.01 9.72 14.84
N ASP A 105 -2.01 8.84 14.89
CA ASP A 105 -2.19 7.80 13.88
C ASP A 105 -2.40 8.41 12.49
N GLY A 106 -1.68 7.87 11.51
CA GLY A 106 -1.63 8.37 10.13
C GLY A 106 -2.07 7.35 9.11
N THR A 107 -2.07 6.09 9.50
CA THR A 107 -2.64 4.97 8.75
C THR A 107 -3.55 4.17 9.68
N PHE A 108 -4.59 3.57 9.12
CA PHE A 108 -5.58 2.87 9.90
C PHE A 108 -6.16 1.70 9.13
N GLY A 109 -6.51 0.63 9.83
CA GLY A 109 -7.23 -0.50 9.26
C GLY A 109 -7.93 -1.35 10.31
N ARG A 110 -9.12 -1.84 10.00
CA ARG A 110 -9.93 -2.67 10.90
C ARG A 110 -11.01 -3.48 10.18
N LEU A 111 -11.54 -4.45 10.91
CA LEU A 111 -12.83 -5.06 10.60
C LEU A 111 -13.98 -4.09 10.90
N VAL A 112 -15.04 -4.15 10.10
CA VAL A 112 -16.25 -3.35 10.15
C VAL A 112 -17.48 -4.25 10.28
N PRO A 113 -17.70 -4.86 11.46
CA PRO A 113 -18.84 -5.74 11.68
C PRO A 113 -20.18 -5.00 11.61
N GLU A 114 -20.20 -3.69 11.89
CA GLU A 114 -21.42 -2.89 11.89
C GLU A 114 -22.05 -2.67 10.51
N ARG A 115 -21.34 -3.01 9.43
CA ARG A 115 -21.91 -3.05 8.07
C ARG A 115 -22.30 -4.48 7.71
N ILE A 116 -21.33 -5.31 7.35
CA ILE A 116 -21.44 -6.72 6.92
C ILE A 116 -20.05 -7.39 6.90
N ASP A 117 -19.24 -7.11 7.93
CA ASP A 117 -17.85 -7.58 8.07
C ASP A 117 -16.90 -7.12 6.94
N ASP A 118 -17.00 -5.86 6.50
CA ASP A 118 -15.95 -5.33 5.62
C ASP A 118 -14.61 -5.30 6.36
N PHE A 119 -13.50 -5.39 5.63
CA PHE A 119 -12.21 -4.93 6.15
C PHE A 119 -11.83 -3.66 5.40
N ALA A 120 -11.65 -2.56 6.12
CA ALA A 120 -11.35 -1.25 5.55
C ALA A 120 -10.00 -0.74 6.05
N TRP A 121 -9.26 -0.03 5.19
CA TRP A 121 -7.97 0.57 5.53
C TRP A 121 -7.69 1.86 4.75
N GLU A 122 -6.92 2.76 5.35
CA GLU A 122 -6.64 4.08 4.78
C GLU A 122 -5.32 4.69 5.24
N ASN A 123 -4.89 5.73 4.53
CA ASN A 123 -3.89 6.69 4.97
C ASN A 123 -4.39 8.12 4.71
N ASP A 124 -3.46 9.08 4.72
CA ASP A 124 -3.71 10.50 4.45
C ASP A 124 -4.10 10.83 3.00
N LEU A 125 -4.08 9.87 2.07
CA LEU A 125 -4.37 10.09 0.65
C LEU A 125 -5.51 9.23 0.10
N VAL A 126 -5.59 7.98 0.53
CA VAL A 126 -6.46 6.96 -0.08
C VAL A 126 -7.10 6.09 1.01
N ALA A 127 -8.29 5.57 0.71
CA ALA A 127 -8.99 4.58 1.52
C ALA A 127 -9.48 3.44 0.64
N PHE A 128 -9.62 2.26 1.24
CA PHE A 128 -10.03 1.05 0.56
C PHE A 128 -10.91 0.19 1.47
N ARG A 129 -11.63 -0.75 0.85
CA ARG A 129 -12.21 -1.88 1.58
C ARG A 129 -12.20 -3.16 0.76
N THR A 130 -12.41 -4.27 1.45
CA THR A 130 -12.81 -5.56 0.87
C THR A 130 -13.88 -6.21 1.76
N TYR A 131 -14.48 -7.28 1.27
CA TYR A 131 -15.71 -7.85 1.83
C TYR A 131 -15.42 -9.11 2.66
N GLY A 132 -16.14 -9.31 3.76
CA GLY A 132 -15.91 -10.40 4.70
C GLY A 132 -17.05 -11.42 4.83
N PRO A 133 -17.05 -12.18 5.94
CA PRO A 133 -17.91 -13.34 6.12
C PRO A 133 -19.41 -13.05 6.04
N GLU A 134 -19.91 -12.01 6.72
CA GLU A 134 -21.35 -11.70 6.67
C GLU A 134 -21.81 -11.27 5.28
N ALA A 135 -21.01 -10.46 4.57
CA ALA A 135 -21.29 -10.09 3.19
C ALA A 135 -21.41 -11.33 2.27
N GLN A 136 -20.58 -12.35 2.49
CA GLN A 136 -20.66 -13.62 1.77
C GLN A 136 -21.87 -14.45 2.20
N ARG A 137 -22.15 -14.55 3.50
CA ARG A 137 -23.30 -15.32 4.04
C ARG A 137 -24.60 -14.85 3.42
N LEU A 138 -24.80 -13.53 3.31
CA LEU A 138 -25.97 -12.94 2.68
C LEU A 138 -26.11 -13.36 1.21
N VAL A 139 -25.02 -13.37 0.45
CA VAL A 139 -25.04 -13.84 -0.96
C VAL A 139 -25.36 -15.32 -1.04
N ASP A 140 -24.70 -16.15 -0.23
CA ASP A 140 -24.90 -17.61 -0.20
C ASP A 140 -26.34 -17.98 0.22
N ALA A 141 -26.97 -17.17 1.07
CA ALA A 141 -28.38 -17.31 1.50
C ALA A 141 -29.40 -16.65 0.55
N ASN A 142 -28.95 -16.03 -0.54
CA ASN A 142 -29.79 -15.27 -1.47
C ASN A 142 -30.57 -14.12 -0.80
N GLU A 143 -29.97 -13.51 0.22
CA GLU A 143 -30.45 -12.33 0.93
C GLU A 143 -29.89 -11.04 0.27
N LYS A 144 -30.60 -9.92 0.41
CA LYS A 144 -30.17 -8.63 -0.17
C LYS A 144 -29.03 -8.01 0.63
N GLY A 145 -28.17 -7.24 -0.05
CA GLY A 145 -27.14 -6.41 0.58
C GLY A 145 -25.77 -7.07 0.71
N GLY A 146 -25.66 -8.38 0.45
CA GLY A 146 -24.38 -9.08 0.40
C GLY A 146 -23.53 -8.70 -0.82
N THR A 147 -22.22 -8.94 -0.73
CA THR A 147 -21.27 -8.81 -1.84
C THR A 147 -20.27 -9.96 -1.78
N LEU A 148 -20.07 -10.62 -2.93
CA LEU A 148 -19.13 -11.72 -3.08
C LEU A 148 -18.12 -11.37 -4.16
N SER A 149 -16.89 -11.07 -3.75
CA SER A 149 -15.84 -10.64 -4.66
C SER A 149 -14.46 -10.78 -4.03
N SER A 150 -13.44 -11.05 -4.84
CA SER A 150 -12.04 -10.92 -4.41
C SER A 150 -11.48 -9.52 -4.68
N GLY A 151 -12.32 -8.60 -5.17
CA GLY A 151 -11.94 -7.24 -5.53
C GLY A 151 -11.68 -6.34 -4.33
N ILE A 152 -10.91 -5.29 -4.60
CA ILE A 152 -10.65 -4.20 -3.67
C ILE A 152 -11.45 -2.98 -4.15
N ASP A 153 -12.17 -2.38 -3.22
CA ASP A 153 -12.97 -1.19 -3.43
C ASP A 153 -12.14 0.06 -3.14
N CYS A 154 -12.22 1.08 -3.99
CA CYS A 154 -11.51 2.34 -3.85
C CYS A 154 -12.43 3.43 -3.29
N TRP A 155 -12.23 3.77 -2.02
CA TRP A 155 -12.97 4.84 -1.35
C TRP A 155 -12.34 6.20 -1.64
N LEU A 156 -13.00 7.00 -2.46
CA LEU A 156 -12.47 8.25 -2.99
C LEU A 156 -12.55 9.35 -1.94
N LYS A 157 -11.51 9.49 -1.12
CA LYS A 157 -11.35 10.59 -0.15
C LYS A 157 -10.55 11.75 -0.74
N ARG A 158 -10.76 12.96 -0.20
CA ARG A 158 -9.99 14.18 -0.53
C ARG A 158 -9.50 14.97 0.68
N VAL A 159 -9.55 14.35 1.86
CA VAL A 159 -9.07 14.91 3.13
C VAL A 159 -7.87 14.11 3.62
N ASN A 160 -7.02 14.72 4.44
CA ASN A 160 -5.77 14.12 4.92
C ASN A 160 -5.87 13.44 6.31
N TYR A 161 -7.07 13.43 6.91
CA TYR A 161 -7.36 12.74 8.16
C TYR A 161 -8.18 11.46 7.92
N PRO A 162 -8.24 10.52 8.89
CA PRO A 162 -9.01 9.28 8.76
C PRO A 162 -10.52 9.51 8.53
N ILE A 163 -11.12 8.78 7.60
CA ILE A 163 -12.55 8.84 7.26
C ILE A 163 -13.32 7.55 7.51
N ILE A 164 -12.65 6.40 7.70
CA ILE A 164 -13.30 5.09 7.78
C ILE A 164 -14.36 5.06 8.89
N ASP A 165 -13.95 5.38 10.13
CA ASP A 165 -14.87 5.36 11.27
C ASP A 165 -15.98 6.37 11.13
N LYS A 166 -15.66 7.54 10.59
CA LYS A 166 -16.64 8.61 10.37
C LYS A 166 -17.71 8.20 9.35
N TRP A 167 -17.31 7.61 8.23
CA TRP A 167 -18.22 7.20 7.17
C TRP A 167 -19.08 6.02 7.61
N TYR A 168 -18.51 5.03 8.29
CA TYR A 168 -19.30 3.92 8.83
C TYR A 168 -20.25 4.36 9.94
N ALA A 169 -19.83 5.25 10.85
CA ALA A 169 -20.73 5.83 11.85
C ALA A 169 -21.89 6.60 11.18
N LYS A 170 -21.61 7.36 10.11
CA LYS A 170 -22.65 8.05 9.31
C LYS A 170 -23.64 7.05 8.72
N TYR A 171 -23.15 5.93 8.17
CA TYR A 171 -24.00 4.87 7.61
C TYR A 171 -24.90 4.23 8.67
N VAL A 172 -24.34 3.85 9.82
CA VAL A 172 -25.10 3.26 10.95
C VAL A 172 -26.17 4.23 11.46
N ALA A 173 -25.90 5.54 11.43
CA ALA A 173 -26.86 6.59 11.79
C ALA A 173 -27.95 6.85 10.71
N GLY A 174 -28.00 6.07 9.63
CA GLY A 174 -28.98 6.21 8.54
C GLY A 174 -28.59 7.20 7.44
N GLY A 175 -27.36 7.73 7.47
CA GLY A 175 -26.78 8.53 6.40
C GLY A 175 -26.15 7.68 5.29
N THR A 176 -25.52 8.35 4.31
CA THR A 176 -24.81 7.69 3.21
C THR A 176 -23.41 8.27 3.00
N TYR A 177 -22.43 7.42 2.72
CA TYR A 177 -21.11 7.78 2.22
C TYR A 177 -21.00 7.65 0.68
N HIS A 178 -22.11 7.35 -0.01
CA HIS A 178 -22.19 7.34 -1.49
C HIS A 178 -22.51 8.72 -2.08
N LYS A 179 -22.35 9.79 -1.28
CA LYS A 179 -22.50 11.17 -1.71
C LYS A 179 -21.36 11.99 -1.13
N ASP A 180 -20.72 12.78 -1.99
CA ASP A 180 -19.65 13.69 -1.58
C ASP A 180 -20.24 14.93 -0.89
N ASP A 181 -20.07 14.99 0.43
CA ASP A 181 -20.50 16.13 1.28
C ASP A 181 -19.30 16.98 1.76
N GLY A 182 -18.12 16.87 1.12
CA GLY A 182 -16.96 17.66 1.51
C GLY A 182 -15.67 16.86 1.61
N GLU A 183 -15.76 15.58 1.98
CA GLU A 183 -14.61 14.75 2.35
C GLU A 183 -14.24 13.72 1.28
N GLY A 184 -15.12 13.52 0.30
CA GLY A 184 -15.09 12.36 -0.58
C GLY A 184 -16.33 11.48 -0.41
N TYR A 185 -16.32 10.34 -1.09
CA TYR A 185 -17.42 9.38 -1.16
C TYR A 185 -16.97 8.05 -1.80
N ASP A 186 -17.88 7.08 -1.81
CA ASP A 186 -17.70 5.80 -2.48
C ASP A 186 -18.60 5.68 -3.72
N PRO A 187 -18.09 5.97 -4.93
CA PRO A 187 -18.77 5.67 -6.19
C PRO A 187 -18.24 4.42 -6.90
N TYR A 188 -17.28 3.70 -6.31
CA TYR A 188 -16.51 2.68 -7.01
C TYR A 188 -17.23 1.33 -6.95
N HIS A 189 -17.97 0.98 -8.01
CA HIS A 189 -18.77 -0.24 -8.03
C HIS A 189 -17.91 -1.48 -8.31
N VAL A 190 -17.63 -2.27 -7.27
CA VAL A 190 -16.93 -3.55 -7.44
C VAL A 190 -17.86 -4.64 -7.97
N GLY A 191 -19.02 -4.88 -7.34
CA GLY A 191 -19.91 -5.98 -7.73
C GLY A 191 -19.19 -7.33 -7.85
N ALA A 192 -19.41 -8.05 -8.95
CA ALA A 192 -18.71 -9.32 -9.23
C ALA A 192 -17.33 -9.15 -9.87
N SER A 193 -16.88 -7.91 -10.11
CA SER A 193 -15.59 -7.61 -10.73
C SER A 193 -14.41 -7.91 -9.79
N ARG A 194 -13.19 -7.66 -10.24
CA ARG A 194 -11.97 -7.69 -9.42
C ARG A 194 -11.63 -6.33 -8.80
N GLY A 195 -12.51 -5.33 -8.89
CA GLY A 195 -12.27 -4.00 -8.32
C GLY A 195 -10.90 -3.46 -8.76
N CYS A 196 -10.13 -2.91 -7.83
CA CYS A 196 -8.76 -2.45 -8.06
C CYS A 196 -7.74 -3.44 -7.46
N GLY A 197 -7.49 -4.55 -8.14
CA GLY A 197 -6.43 -5.49 -7.77
C GLY A 197 -6.88 -6.83 -7.20
N GLY A 198 -8.12 -7.25 -7.46
CA GLY A 198 -8.61 -8.56 -7.03
C GLY A 198 -7.89 -9.70 -7.73
N LEU A 199 -7.62 -10.77 -6.97
CA LEU A 199 -6.89 -11.96 -7.42
C LEU A 199 -7.85 -13.00 -8.01
N GLY A 200 -7.41 -13.73 -9.03
CA GLY A 200 -8.07 -14.92 -9.53
C GLY A 200 -7.13 -15.80 -10.34
N PHE A 201 -7.65 -16.92 -10.81
CA PHE A 201 -7.00 -17.81 -11.76
C PHE A 201 -7.76 -17.80 -13.08
N LEU A 202 -7.11 -17.38 -14.15
CA LEU A 202 -7.72 -17.26 -15.47
C LEU A 202 -7.35 -18.48 -16.32
N ALA A 203 -8.34 -19.30 -16.68
CA ALA A 203 -8.18 -20.44 -17.59
C ALA A 203 -9.08 -20.26 -18.81
N GLY A 204 -8.46 -19.96 -19.97
CA GLY A 204 -9.20 -19.52 -21.15
C GLY A 204 -9.96 -18.22 -20.86
N ASP A 205 -11.28 -18.26 -21.04
CA ASP A 205 -12.18 -17.13 -20.78
C ASP A 205 -12.86 -17.21 -19.39
N SER A 206 -12.53 -18.22 -18.59
CA SER A 206 -13.11 -18.46 -17.27
C SER A 206 -12.18 -17.98 -16.17
N LEU A 207 -12.70 -17.09 -15.32
CA LEU A 207 -12.02 -16.60 -14.12
C LEU A 207 -12.53 -17.34 -12.89
N PHE A 208 -11.63 -18.07 -12.22
CA PHE A 208 -11.87 -18.74 -10.94
C PHE A 208 -11.33 -17.87 -9.81
N VAL A 209 -12.07 -17.73 -8.73
CA VAL A 209 -11.76 -16.76 -7.67
C VAL A 209 -12.10 -17.33 -6.31
N SER A 210 -11.39 -16.88 -5.28
CA SER A 210 -11.81 -17.06 -3.90
C SER A 210 -13.14 -16.35 -3.64
N LYS A 211 -13.85 -16.83 -2.62
CA LYS A 211 -14.91 -16.07 -1.98
C LYS A 211 -14.30 -14.94 -1.12
N ASN A 212 -15.06 -14.41 -0.15
CA ASN A 212 -14.57 -13.39 0.76
C ASN A 212 -13.59 -13.99 1.79
N PHE A 213 -12.87 -13.13 2.52
CA PHE A 213 -12.00 -13.60 3.60
C PHE A 213 -12.84 -14.23 4.73
N THR A 214 -12.26 -15.21 5.43
CA THR A 214 -12.89 -15.91 6.56
C THR A 214 -12.37 -15.45 7.90
N SER A 215 -11.14 -14.94 7.95
CA SER A 215 -10.56 -14.37 9.17
C SER A 215 -9.56 -13.25 8.83
N HIS A 216 -9.27 -12.42 9.82
CA HIS A 216 -8.36 -11.30 9.70
C HIS A 216 -7.47 -11.21 10.94
N ARG A 217 -6.34 -10.53 10.80
CA ARG A 217 -5.47 -10.13 11.90
C ARG A 217 -4.86 -8.78 11.60
N VAL A 218 -5.17 -7.76 12.40
CA VAL A 218 -4.43 -6.49 12.37
C VAL A 218 -3.07 -6.74 13.03
N ILE A 219 -2.00 -6.44 12.32
CA ILE A 219 -0.63 -6.64 12.78
C ILE A 219 -0.13 -5.35 13.42
N THR A 220 -0.31 -4.23 12.73
CA THR A 220 -0.01 -2.91 13.25
C THR A 220 -0.93 -1.88 12.64
N ASN A 221 -1.35 -0.92 13.45
CA ASN A 221 -1.80 0.40 13.03
C ASN A 221 -0.82 1.41 13.65
N GLY A 222 -0.62 2.54 13.00
CA GLY A 222 0.26 3.56 13.54
C GLY A 222 0.39 4.82 12.70
N PRO A 223 1.32 5.70 13.04
CA PRO A 223 1.50 6.98 12.37
C PRO A 223 2.00 6.86 10.93
N LEU A 224 2.74 5.79 10.59
CA LEU A 224 3.44 5.65 9.31
C LEU A 224 2.97 4.47 8.47
N ARG A 225 2.56 3.37 9.11
CA ARG A 225 2.23 2.12 8.42
C ARG A 225 1.13 1.35 9.14
N THR A 226 0.21 0.81 8.34
CA THR A 226 -0.73 -0.22 8.76
C THR A 226 -0.42 -1.50 8.02
N VAL A 227 -0.37 -2.62 8.75
CA VAL A 227 -0.22 -3.97 8.19
C VAL A 227 -1.31 -4.86 8.76
N PHE A 228 -1.93 -5.65 7.91
CA PHE A 228 -2.90 -6.65 8.32
C PHE A 228 -2.86 -7.87 7.40
N GLU A 229 -3.39 -8.98 7.91
CA GLU A 229 -3.50 -10.25 7.21
C GLU A 229 -4.99 -10.60 7.03
N LEU A 230 -5.34 -11.08 5.85
CA LEU A 230 -6.64 -11.68 5.53
C LEU A 230 -6.43 -13.12 5.08
N THR A 231 -7.16 -14.06 5.69
CA THR A 231 -7.12 -15.48 5.34
C THR A 231 -8.42 -15.88 4.67
N TYR A 232 -8.33 -16.68 3.62
CA TYR A 232 -9.48 -17.13 2.82
C TYR A 232 -9.72 -18.63 3.03
N ALA A 233 -10.96 -19.08 2.81
CA ALA A 233 -11.24 -20.51 2.73
C ALA A 233 -10.50 -21.13 1.52
N PRO A 234 -10.08 -22.41 1.61
CA PRO A 234 -9.58 -23.13 0.44
C PRO A 234 -10.58 -23.09 -0.71
N TRP A 235 -10.09 -22.90 -1.93
CA TRP A 235 -10.92 -22.78 -3.12
C TRP A 235 -10.33 -23.55 -4.30
N SER A 236 -11.13 -23.76 -5.34
CA SER A 236 -10.72 -24.53 -6.52
C SER A 236 -10.44 -23.62 -7.71
N ALA A 237 -9.20 -23.62 -8.17
CA ALA A 237 -8.77 -23.02 -9.41
C ALA A 237 -8.80 -24.08 -10.53
N ASN A 238 -9.95 -24.21 -11.21
CA ASN A 238 -10.15 -25.18 -12.28
C ASN A 238 -9.79 -26.63 -11.87
N GLY A 239 -10.24 -27.06 -10.67
CA GLY A 239 -9.98 -28.40 -10.13
C GLY A 239 -8.72 -28.50 -9.26
N VAL A 240 -7.85 -27.49 -9.23
CA VAL A 240 -6.66 -27.46 -8.37
C VAL A 240 -6.98 -26.72 -7.07
N GLY A 241 -6.62 -27.32 -5.92
CA GLY A 241 -6.79 -26.68 -4.62
C GLY A 241 -5.86 -25.48 -4.43
N VAL A 242 -6.39 -24.41 -3.84
CA VAL A 242 -5.64 -23.20 -3.50
C VAL A 242 -5.92 -22.81 -2.05
N GLU A 243 -4.86 -22.67 -1.27
CA GLU A 243 -4.89 -21.95 0.00
C GLU A 243 -4.35 -20.53 -0.21
N GLU A 244 -5.09 -19.55 0.28
CA GLU A 244 -4.82 -18.13 0.05
C GLU A 244 -4.84 -17.35 1.37
N ARG A 245 -3.77 -16.58 1.60
CA ARG A 245 -3.78 -15.47 2.55
C ARG A 245 -3.10 -14.25 1.94
N LYS A 246 -3.55 -13.06 2.33
CA LYS A 246 -2.99 -11.79 1.87
C LYS A 246 -2.45 -11.02 3.05
N ILE A 247 -1.18 -10.61 2.99
CA ILE A 247 -0.65 -9.56 3.86
C ILE A 247 -0.71 -8.25 3.08
N ILE A 248 -1.39 -7.25 3.65
CA ILE A 248 -1.58 -5.95 3.02
C ILE A 248 -0.91 -4.90 3.89
N THR A 249 -0.07 -4.09 3.26
CA THR A 249 0.63 -2.96 3.87
C THR A 249 0.22 -1.67 3.19
N ILE A 250 -0.17 -0.66 3.98
CA ILE A 250 -0.39 0.70 3.51
C ILE A 250 0.52 1.65 4.29
N ASP A 251 1.23 2.49 3.55
CA ASP A 251 2.16 3.48 4.10
C ASP A 251 1.57 4.87 3.96
N ARG A 252 1.84 5.73 4.94
CA ARG A 252 1.53 7.16 4.87
C ARG A 252 2.15 7.79 3.62
N GLY A 253 1.39 8.66 2.97
CA GLY A 253 1.82 9.44 1.81
C GLY A 253 1.83 8.68 0.47
N GLN A 254 1.40 7.42 0.44
CA GLN A 254 1.36 6.58 -0.77
C GLN A 254 -0.05 6.42 -1.34
N GLN A 255 -0.17 6.36 -2.67
CA GLN A 255 -1.43 6.03 -3.37
C GLN A 255 -1.67 4.53 -3.50
N PHE A 256 -0.65 3.72 -3.19
CA PHE A 256 -0.63 2.27 -3.37
C PHE A 256 -0.53 1.55 -2.04
N CYS A 257 -1.15 0.38 -1.98
CA CYS A 257 -0.87 -0.62 -0.96
C CYS A 257 0.07 -1.67 -1.53
N LYS A 258 0.89 -2.31 -0.70
CA LYS A 258 1.58 -3.55 -1.07
C LYS A 258 0.68 -4.72 -0.68
N VAL A 259 0.41 -5.61 -1.63
CA VAL A 259 -0.29 -6.87 -1.38
C VAL A 259 0.67 -8.01 -1.62
N GLU A 260 0.85 -8.86 -0.61
CA GLU A 260 1.59 -10.12 -0.67
C GLU A 260 0.58 -11.26 -0.57
N ALA A 261 0.18 -11.80 -1.72
CA ALA A 261 -0.72 -12.96 -1.78
C ALA A 261 0.12 -14.23 -1.64
N HIS A 262 0.07 -14.85 -0.47
CA HIS A 262 0.66 -16.16 -0.22
C HIS A 262 -0.30 -17.23 -0.74
N LEU A 263 0.21 -18.07 -1.64
CA LEU A 263 -0.55 -19.00 -2.45
C LEU A 263 0.11 -20.36 -2.37
N GLN A 264 -0.56 -21.29 -1.72
CA GLN A 264 -0.17 -22.70 -1.70
C GLN A 264 -1.11 -23.49 -2.60
N THR A 265 -0.54 -24.26 -3.51
CA THR A 265 -1.27 -25.00 -4.53
C THR A 265 -0.66 -26.37 -4.73
N ASP A 266 -1.48 -27.37 -5.04
CA ASP A 266 -1.02 -28.75 -5.32
C ASP A 266 -0.30 -28.88 -6.68
N SER A 267 -0.27 -27.80 -7.46
CA SER A 267 0.34 -27.74 -8.79
C SER A 267 0.78 -26.31 -9.10
N SER A 268 1.71 -26.14 -10.04
CA SER A 268 2.19 -24.81 -10.44
C SER A 268 1.11 -24.03 -11.19
N LEU A 269 0.42 -23.13 -10.50
CA LEU A 269 -0.53 -22.18 -11.09
C LEU A 269 0.10 -20.79 -11.21
N ASN A 270 -0.36 -20.01 -12.19
CA ASN A 270 -0.06 -18.59 -12.27
C ASN A 270 -1.35 -17.82 -12.07
N PHE A 271 -1.33 -16.82 -11.18
CA PHE A 271 -2.51 -16.07 -10.82
C PHE A 271 -2.58 -14.76 -11.58
N THR A 272 -3.79 -14.24 -11.68
CA THR A 272 -4.17 -13.05 -12.42
C THR A 272 -4.71 -12.00 -11.47
N VAL A 273 -4.17 -10.79 -11.55
CA VAL A 273 -4.68 -9.61 -10.85
C VAL A 273 -5.56 -8.81 -11.82
N GLY A 274 -6.73 -8.36 -11.36
CA GLY A 274 -7.70 -7.66 -12.18
C GLY A 274 -7.96 -6.21 -11.76
N ILE A 275 -8.18 -5.33 -12.75
CA ILE A 275 -8.73 -3.97 -12.57
C ILE A 275 -10.05 -3.91 -13.33
N THR A 276 -11.17 -3.57 -12.68
CA THR A 276 -12.47 -3.41 -13.36
C THR A 276 -12.46 -2.26 -14.35
N LEU A 277 -13.19 -2.42 -15.44
CA LEU A 277 -13.39 -1.40 -16.48
C LEU A 277 -14.74 -0.70 -16.36
N HIS A 278 -15.54 -0.98 -15.32
CA HIS A 278 -16.91 -0.49 -15.11
C HIS A 278 -17.75 -0.48 -16.40
N ASP A 279 -18.10 0.71 -16.91
CA ASP A 279 -18.95 0.93 -18.08
C ASP A 279 -18.17 0.91 -19.41
N LYS A 280 -16.87 0.63 -19.35
CA LYS A 280 -15.93 0.47 -20.48
C LYS A 280 -15.61 1.78 -21.21
N LYS A 281 -15.96 2.95 -20.67
CA LYS A 281 -15.76 4.26 -21.33
C LYS A 281 -14.40 4.90 -21.06
N GLY A 282 -13.67 4.45 -20.06
CA GLY A 282 -12.31 4.87 -19.77
C GLY A 282 -11.24 4.27 -20.70
N GLU A 283 -10.00 4.67 -20.47
CA GLU A 283 -8.82 4.30 -21.23
C GLU A 283 -7.93 3.33 -20.43
N ALA A 284 -7.69 2.15 -21.00
CA ALA A 284 -6.73 1.19 -20.47
C ALA A 284 -5.32 1.45 -21.05
N LYS A 285 -4.30 1.29 -20.22
CA LYS A 285 -2.90 1.22 -20.67
C LYS A 285 -2.21 0.09 -19.94
N LEU A 286 -1.68 -0.83 -20.74
CA LEU A 286 -1.00 -2.03 -20.29
C LEU A 286 0.46 -1.90 -20.68
N ASP A 287 1.32 -1.63 -19.71
CA ASP A 287 2.76 -1.50 -19.92
C ASP A 287 3.48 -2.59 -19.14
N SER A 288 3.58 -3.78 -19.75
CA SER A 288 4.31 -4.90 -19.18
C SER A 288 5.83 -4.64 -19.05
N THR A 289 6.38 -3.62 -19.74
CA THR A 289 7.81 -3.31 -19.68
C THR A 289 8.18 -2.60 -18.38
N THR A 290 7.30 -1.71 -17.91
CA THR A 290 7.42 -1.03 -16.62
C THR A 290 6.57 -1.69 -15.53
N GLY A 291 5.80 -2.72 -15.88
CA GLY A 291 4.91 -3.43 -14.97
C GLY A 291 3.73 -2.60 -14.49
N CYS A 292 3.39 -1.53 -15.21
CA CYS A 292 2.34 -0.59 -14.86
C CYS A 292 1.08 -0.86 -15.69
N PHE A 293 -0.04 -1.13 -15.01
CA PHE A 293 -1.33 -1.38 -15.64
C PHE A 293 -2.35 -0.43 -15.04
N ARG A 294 -2.96 0.41 -15.87
CA ARG A 294 -3.90 1.43 -15.38
C ARG A 294 -5.17 1.52 -16.19
N TYR A 295 -6.24 1.91 -15.50
CA TYR A 295 -7.49 2.35 -16.11
C TYR A 295 -7.80 3.78 -15.68
N TRP A 296 -8.05 4.65 -16.65
CA TRP A 296 -8.41 6.04 -16.42
C TRP A 296 -9.81 6.31 -16.95
N GLU A 297 -10.72 6.69 -16.07
CA GLU A 297 -12.13 6.88 -16.40
C GLU A 297 -12.70 8.14 -15.73
N THR A 298 -13.91 8.51 -16.15
CA THR A 298 -14.71 9.53 -15.46
C THR A 298 -15.82 8.82 -14.72
N ILE A 299 -15.87 9.01 -13.41
CA ILE A 299 -16.98 8.58 -12.57
C ILE A 299 -17.71 9.83 -12.12
N ASP A 300 -19.01 9.87 -12.41
CA ASP A 300 -19.88 11.04 -12.25
C ASP A 300 -19.28 12.29 -12.92
N ASP A 301 -18.74 13.22 -12.12
CA ASP A 301 -18.23 14.53 -12.55
C ASP A 301 -16.71 14.67 -12.44
N SER A 302 -15.97 13.58 -12.19
CA SER A 302 -14.52 13.65 -11.95
C SER A 302 -13.75 12.43 -12.43
N SER A 303 -12.47 12.63 -12.74
CA SER A 303 -11.61 11.56 -13.23
C SER A 303 -11.02 10.71 -12.11
N LEU A 304 -10.96 9.40 -12.34
CA LEU A 304 -10.33 8.40 -11.50
C LEU A 304 -9.29 7.62 -12.30
N GLY A 305 -8.08 7.53 -11.76
CA GLY A 305 -7.04 6.64 -12.25
C GLY A 305 -6.84 5.49 -11.28
N THR A 306 -7.19 4.27 -11.66
CA THR A 306 -6.82 3.06 -10.90
C THR A 306 -5.61 2.41 -11.55
N ALA A 307 -4.82 1.70 -10.76
CA ALA A 307 -3.70 0.94 -11.29
C ALA A 307 -3.31 -0.25 -10.42
N VAL A 308 -2.63 -1.18 -11.05
CA VAL A 308 -1.85 -2.24 -10.41
C VAL A 308 -0.44 -2.15 -10.98
N VAL A 309 0.55 -2.13 -10.08
CA VAL A 309 1.96 -2.27 -10.44
C VAL A 309 2.46 -3.64 -9.99
N ILE A 310 3.11 -4.38 -10.89
CA ILE A 310 3.71 -5.69 -10.63
C ILE A 310 5.16 -5.64 -11.09
N ASP A 311 6.06 -6.36 -10.41
CA ASP A 311 7.44 -6.51 -10.88
C ASP A 311 7.47 -7.01 -12.35
N PRO A 312 8.07 -6.24 -13.28
CA PRO A 312 8.12 -6.61 -14.69
C PRO A 312 8.67 -8.02 -14.94
N ALA A 313 9.63 -8.46 -14.13
CA ALA A 313 10.24 -9.78 -14.26
C ALA A 313 9.27 -10.94 -13.95
N SER A 314 8.16 -10.66 -13.26
CA SER A 314 7.14 -11.63 -12.86
C SER A 314 5.99 -11.75 -13.86
N ILE A 315 5.86 -10.83 -14.81
CA ILE A 315 4.70 -10.76 -15.71
C ILE A 315 4.81 -11.83 -16.80
N LEU A 316 3.72 -12.57 -17.01
CA LEU A 316 3.61 -13.57 -18.08
C LEU A 316 2.71 -13.08 -19.22
N ARG A 317 1.58 -12.45 -18.87
CA ARG A 317 0.59 -11.97 -19.83
C ARG A 317 -0.19 -10.81 -19.24
N SER A 318 -0.61 -9.88 -20.09
CA SER A 318 -1.61 -8.88 -19.76
C SER A 318 -2.65 -8.76 -20.88
N GLN A 319 -3.90 -8.42 -20.55
CA GLN A 319 -4.98 -8.24 -21.54
C GLN A 319 -6.00 -7.19 -21.09
N ASP A 320 -6.45 -6.35 -22.01
CA ASP A 320 -7.69 -5.57 -21.91
C ASP A 320 -8.83 -6.49 -22.36
N PHE A 321 -9.59 -7.01 -21.40
CA PHE A 321 -10.68 -7.96 -21.62
C PHE A 321 -12.02 -7.26 -21.44
N ARG A 322 -12.81 -7.20 -22.51
CA ARG A 322 -14.13 -6.55 -22.50
C ARG A 322 -15.21 -7.53 -22.88
N THR A 323 -16.32 -7.47 -22.15
CA THR A 323 -17.49 -8.33 -22.37
C THR A 323 -18.78 -7.56 -22.10
N GLU A 324 -19.90 -8.09 -22.61
CA GLU A 324 -21.24 -7.59 -22.30
C GLU A 324 -21.79 -8.14 -20.98
N LYS A 325 -21.11 -9.13 -20.38
CA LYS A 325 -21.44 -9.58 -19.03
C LYS A 325 -21.14 -8.47 -18.02
N LYS A 326 -22.16 -8.08 -17.26
CA LYS A 326 -22.07 -7.06 -16.20
C LYS A 326 -20.89 -7.36 -15.26
N ASP A 327 -20.11 -6.33 -14.94
CA ASP A 327 -18.97 -6.34 -14.02
C ASP A 327 -17.78 -7.24 -14.44
N LEU A 328 -17.82 -7.88 -15.62
CA LEU A 328 -16.79 -8.87 -16.02
C LEU A 328 -15.76 -8.35 -17.04
N SER A 329 -15.72 -7.03 -17.27
CA SER A 329 -14.68 -6.39 -18.09
C SER A 329 -13.53 -5.92 -17.22
N HIS A 330 -12.30 -6.29 -17.59
CA HIS A 330 -11.12 -6.07 -16.77
C HIS A 330 -9.86 -5.80 -17.58
N ILE A 331 -8.91 -5.09 -16.99
CA ILE A 331 -7.49 -5.35 -17.26
C ILE A 331 -7.09 -6.56 -16.44
N TYR A 332 -6.53 -7.57 -17.07
CA TYR A 332 -5.96 -8.73 -16.39
C TYR A 332 -4.45 -8.76 -16.56
N VAL A 333 -3.75 -9.11 -15.48
CA VAL A 333 -2.30 -9.30 -15.47
C VAL A 333 -1.98 -10.62 -14.80
N THR A 334 -1.56 -11.61 -15.60
CA THR A 334 -1.11 -12.91 -15.11
C THR A 334 0.38 -12.87 -14.82
N ALA A 335 0.78 -13.28 -13.61
CA ALA A 335 2.16 -13.25 -13.15
C ALA A 335 2.58 -14.59 -12.54
N LYS A 336 3.86 -14.92 -12.67
CA LYS A 336 4.49 -16.03 -11.95
C LYS A 336 4.78 -15.62 -10.51
N HIS A 337 4.86 -16.61 -9.64
CA HIS A 337 5.20 -16.44 -8.24
C HIS A 337 5.96 -17.67 -7.72
N ASN A 338 6.62 -17.53 -6.57
CA ASN A 338 7.23 -18.65 -5.85
C ASN A 338 6.59 -18.79 -4.47
N GLY A 339 5.30 -19.14 -4.44
CA GLY A 339 4.48 -19.17 -3.23
C GLY A 339 3.97 -17.81 -2.75
N VAL A 340 4.54 -16.70 -3.21
CA VAL A 340 4.05 -15.33 -2.91
C VAL A 340 4.00 -14.49 -4.18
N LEU A 341 2.80 -13.99 -4.53
CA LEU A 341 2.62 -12.99 -5.58
C LEU A 341 2.52 -11.60 -4.95
N THR A 342 3.47 -10.73 -5.26
CA THR A 342 3.51 -9.35 -4.77
C THR A 342 3.07 -8.38 -5.86
N TYR A 343 2.11 -7.51 -5.53
CA TYR A 343 1.61 -6.46 -6.42
C TYR A 343 1.12 -5.26 -5.63
N TYR A 344 0.93 -4.14 -6.33
CA TYR A 344 0.63 -2.85 -5.73
C TYR A 344 -0.62 -2.24 -6.37
N PRO A 345 -1.83 -2.51 -5.83
CA PRO A 345 -3.03 -1.80 -6.24
C PRO A 345 -3.07 -0.40 -5.63
N GLY A 346 -3.62 0.55 -6.38
CA GLY A 346 -3.76 1.93 -5.93
C GLY A 346 -4.57 2.78 -6.88
N PHE A 347 -4.91 3.98 -6.42
CA PHE A 347 -5.67 4.92 -7.23
C PHE A 347 -5.30 6.38 -6.97
N ALA A 348 -5.71 7.24 -7.90
CA ALA A 348 -5.66 8.68 -7.79
C ALA A 348 -7.00 9.27 -8.26
N TRP A 349 -7.56 10.17 -7.46
CA TRP A 349 -8.81 10.84 -7.77
C TRP A 349 -8.60 12.33 -7.99
N GLN A 350 -9.18 12.87 -9.06
CA GLN A 350 -9.01 14.27 -9.45
C GLN A 350 -9.39 15.24 -8.32
N LYS A 351 -10.49 15.01 -7.60
CA LYS A 351 -10.92 15.91 -6.52
C LYS A 351 -10.06 15.82 -5.25
N ALA A 352 -9.17 14.83 -5.14
CA ALA A 352 -8.15 14.78 -4.07
C ALA A 352 -7.01 15.78 -4.30
N GLY A 353 -6.89 16.37 -5.50
CA GLY A 353 -6.00 17.49 -5.79
C GLY A 353 -4.52 17.17 -6.00
N LYS A 354 -4.01 16.03 -5.51
CA LYS A 354 -2.59 15.64 -5.66
C LYS A 354 -2.22 15.20 -7.08
N ILE A 355 -3.10 14.43 -7.73
CA ILE A 355 -2.93 13.91 -9.09
C ILE A 355 -4.25 14.14 -9.81
N THR A 356 -4.27 15.09 -10.74
CA THR A 356 -5.51 15.64 -11.32
C THR A 356 -5.69 15.34 -12.81
N SER A 357 -4.71 14.68 -13.44
CA SER A 357 -4.76 14.31 -14.85
C SER A 357 -4.15 12.93 -15.10
N LYS A 358 -4.54 12.32 -16.23
CA LYS A 358 -4.01 11.04 -16.69
C LYS A 358 -2.48 11.09 -16.87
N GLU A 359 -1.95 12.20 -17.38
CA GLU A 359 -0.52 12.40 -17.60
C GLU A 359 0.24 12.46 -16.28
N SER A 360 -0.31 13.15 -15.27
CA SER A 360 0.27 13.17 -13.92
C SER A 360 0.23 11.79 -13.25
N TRP A 361 -0.81 10.99 -13.53
CA TRP A 361 -0.92 9.61 -13.06
C TRP A 361 0.07 8.68 -13.75
N ASP A 362 0.16 8.74 -15.08
CA ASP A 362 1.13 7.96 -15.87
C ASP A 362 2.58 8.28 -15.45
N LYS A 363 2.88 9.55 -15.16
CA LYS A 363 4.19 9.95 -14.60
C LYS A 363 4.43 9.34 -13.22
N HIS A 364 3.43 9.43 -12.34
CA HIS A 364 3.53 8.88 -10.98
C HIS A 364 3.74 7.36 -11.00
N LEU A 365 3.06 6.63 -11.88
CA LEU A 365 3.24 5.19 -12.09
C LEU A 365 4.66 4.85 -12.54
N ALA A 366 5.19 5.58 -13.51
CA ALA A 366 6.55 5.37 -14.00
C ALA A 366 7.60 5.61 -12.90
N GLU A 367 7.42 6.63 -12.06
CA GLU A 367 8.27 6.89 -10.89
C GLU A 367 8.11 5.81 -9.82
N PHE A 368 6.89 5.37 -9.54
CA PHE A 368 6.61 4.30 -8.57
C PHE A 368 7.26 2.98 -8.96
N SER A 369 7.13 2.56 -10.23
CA SER A 369 7.81 1.36 -10.74
C SER A 369 9.33 1.46 -10.58
N LYS A 370 9.94 2.61 -10.90
CA LYS A 370 11.39 2.82 -10.68
C LYS A 370 11.79 2.74 -9.21
N ARG A 371 10.97 3.23 -8.28
CA ARG A 371 11.22 3.12 -6.83
C ARG A 371 11.24 1.67 -6.36
N LEU A 372 10.32 0.84 -6.87
CA LEU A 372 10.30 -0.60 -6.56
C LEU A 372 11.56 -1.32 -7.04
N GLN A 373 12.11 -0.92 -8.19
CA GLN A 373 13.33 -1.50 -8.77
C GLN A 373 14.62 -0.92 -8.15
N ALA A 374 14.54 0.21 -7.44
CA ALA A 374 15.64 0.84 -6.73
C ALA A 374 15.23 1.27 -5.30
N PRO A 375 15.04 0.29 -4.38
CA PRO A 375 14.70 0.58 -2.99
C PRO A 375 15.71 1.51 -2.32
N VAL A 376 15.28 2.22 -1.28
CA VAL A 376 16.18 3.02 -0.42
C VAL A 376 17.26 2.10 0.17
N LYS A 377 18.53 2.48 0.00
CA LYS A 377 19.64 1.80 0.67
C LYS A 377 19.75 2.28 2.10
N VAL A 378 19.84 1.36 3.05
CA VAL A 378 19.96 1.63 4.48
C VAL A 378 21.31 1.15 4.98
N SER A 379 21.98 1.95 5.80
CA SER A 379 23.20 1.59 6.52
C SER A 379 23.10 2.10 7.96
N VAL A 380 23.38 1.23 8.93
CA VAL A 380 23.48 1.60 10.34
C VAL A 380 24.93 1.49 10.78
N GLN A 381 25.44 2.55 11.41
CA GLN A 381 26.84 2.70 11.83
C GLN A 381 26.91 2.98 13.33
N ASN A 382 28.00 2.52 13.96
CA ASN A 382 28.25 2.73 15.39
C ASN A 382 28.91 4.07 15.68
#